data_AF-A0A7Y4YJH6-F1
#
_entry.id   AF-A0A7Y4YJH6-F1
#
_cell.length_a   1.000
_cell.length_b   1.000
_cell.length_c   1.000
_cell.angle_alpha   90.00
_cell.angle_beta   90.00
_cell.angle_gamma   90.00
#
_symmetry.space_group_name_H-M   'P 1'
#
loop_
_entity.id
_entity.type
_entity.pdbx_description
1 polymer ?
#
loop_
_entity_poly.entity_id
_entity_poly.type
_entity_poly.pdbx_seq_one_letter_code
_entity_poly.pdbx_strand_id
1 'polypeptide(L)'
;MTDCSGGGSSGSSNNETPATSTATVTGLDPNTRYYFAVSAYNGLSGPCSNEVLTVTPLSGVASLAWGSVQDPTVSAYDIHYGKQPSGGPGDCIYPDSMRVLSPSRS
;
A
#
# COMPACT_ATOMS: atom_id res chain seq x y z
N MET A 1 -0.68 43.70 37.33
CA MET A 1 -1.71 43.75 36.29
C MET A 1 -1.00 43.45 34.98
N THR A 2 -0.81 42.18 34.61
CA THR A 2 -1.81 41.30 33.96
C THR A 2 -2.60 42.05 32.90
N ASP A 3 -2.27 41.81 31.62
CA ASP A 3 -3.23 41.11 30.77
C ASP A 3 -2.57 40.39 29.59
N CYS A 4 -3.25 39.34 29.15
CA CYS A 4 -2.85 38.28 28.24
C CYS A 4 -3.74 38.35 27.00
N SER A 5 -3.20 38.29 25.79
CA SER A 5 -3.96 38.01 24.56
C SER A 5 -2.95 37.56 23.51
N GLY A 6 -2.83 36.26 23.23
CA GLY A 6 -3.73 35.56 22.32
C GLY A 6 -3.15 35.74 20.91
N GLY A 7 -2.48 34.76 20.31
CA GLY A 7 -3.02 33.45 19.99
C GLY A 7 -3.29 33.43 18.48
N GLY A 8 -2.49 32.69 17.72
CA GLY A 8 -2.61 32.62 16.26
C GLY A 8 -1.50 31.84 15.57
N SER A 9 -1.07 30.69 16.11
CA SER A 9 -0.35 29.70 15.31
C SER A 9 -1.35 29.01 14.39
N SER A 10 -1.65 29.60 13.24
CA SER A 10 -2.21 28.85 12.10
C SER A 10 -1.05 28.25 11.30
N GLY A 11 -0.25 27.46 11.99
CA GLY A 11 0.61 26.48 11.36
C GLY A 11 -0.08 25.14 11.49
N SER A 12 -1.14 24.90 10.71
CA SER A 12 -1.61 23.53 10.46
C SER A 12 -0.55 22.86 9.60
N SER A 13 0.60 22.55 10.21
CA SER A 13 1.50 21.54 9.70
C SER A 13 0.89 20.23 10.16
N ASN A 14 -0.06 19.73 9.37
CA ASN A 14 -0.50 18.35 9.46
C ASN A 14 0.70 17.52 9.00
N ASN A 15 1.73 17.41 9.83
CA ASN A 15 2.76 16.39 9.72
C ASN A 15 2.14 15.04 10.14
N GLU A 16 1.01 14.70 9.52
CA GLU A 16 0.48 13.35 9.52
C GLU A 16 1.47 12.58 8.64
N THR A 17 2.43 11.91 9.28
CA THR A 17 3.21 10.89 8.59
C THR A 17 2.22 10.00 7.84
N PRO A 18 2.31 9.87 6.51
CA PRO A 18 1.38 9.03 5.77
C PRO A 18 1.44 7.66 6.39
N ALA A 19 0.31 7.16 6.91
CA ALA A 19 0.29 5.83 7.49
C ALA A 19 0.77 4.86 6.41
N THR A 20 1.68 3.95 6.77
CA THR A 20 2.25 2.99 5.84
C THR A 20 1.62 1.64 6.10
N SER A 21 1.21 0.98 5.02
CA SER A 21 0.74 -0.41 5.06
C SER A 21 1.83 -1.31 4.53
N THR A 22 1.94 -2.50 5.11
CA THR A 22 2.94 -3.50 4.72
C THR A 22 2.30 -4.86 4.56
N ALA A 23 2.89 -5.67 3.67
CA ALA A 23 2.55 -7.09 3.55
C ALA A 23 3.79 -7.92 3.29
N THR A 24 3.67 -9.20 3.65
CA THR A 24 4.69 -10.21 3.38
C THR A 24 4.09 -11.26 2.46
N VAL A 25 4.66 -11.41 1.28
CA VAL A 25 4.31 -12.44 0.29
C VAL A 25 5.31 -13.58 0.44
N THR A 26 4.84 -14.80 0.68
CA THR A 26 5.69 -15.98 0.88
C THR A 26 5.42 -17.05 -0.17
N GLY A 27 6.35 -18.00 -0.35
CA GLY A 27 6.16 -19.10 -1.30
C GLY A 27 6.48 -18.72 -2.75
N LEU A 28 7.24 -17.65 -2.96
CA LEU A 28 7.70 -17.22 -4.26
C LEU A 28 8.95 -18.00 -4.70
N ASP A 29 9.17 -18.13 -6.00
CA ASP A 29 10.40 -18.70 -6.54
C ASP A 29 11.61 -17.84 -6.09
N PRO A 30 12.71 -18.41 -5.57
CA PRO A 30 13.88 -17.64 -5.14
C PRO A 30 14.64 -17.02 -6.31
N ASN A 31 15.30 -15.86 -6.08
CA ASN A 31 16.07 -15.12 -7.10
C ASN A 31 15.26 -14.84 -8.38
N THR A 32 13.96 -14.67 -8.25
CA THR A 32 13.04 -14.52 -9.39
C THR A 32 12.44 -13.13 -9.37
N ARG A 33 12.33 -12.54 -10.55
CA ARG A 33 11.68 -11.24 -10.75
C ARG A 33 10.17 -11.42 -10.66
N TYR A 34 9.58 -10.72 -9.71
CA TYR A 34 8.14 -10.60 -9.55
C TYR A 34 7.72 -9.13 -9.67
N TYR A 35 6.58 -8.95 -10.29
CA TYR A 35 5.90 -7.68 -10.45
C TYR A 35 4.76 -7.63 -9.44
N PHE A 36 4.68 -6.54 -8.69
CA PHE A 36 3.70 -6.35 -7.63
C PHE A 36 2.91 -5.07 -7.88
N ALA A 37 1.58 -5.15 -7.77
CA ALA A 37 0.69 -4.00 -7.79
C ALA A 37 -0.27 -4.09 -6.61
N VAL A 38 -0.67 -2.94 -6.06
CA VAL A 38 -1.59 -2.87 -4.92
C VAL A 38 -2.82 -2.08 -5.32
N SER A 39 -4.00 -2.57 -4.95
CA SER A 39 -5.27 -1.84 -5.10
C SER A 39 -5.94 -1.67 -3.76
N ALA A 40 -6.52 -0.50 -3.53
CA ALA A 40 -7.37 -0.26 -2.37
C ALA A 40 -8.75 -0.90 -2.61
N TYR A 41 -9.25 -1.60 -1.60
CA TYR A 41 -10.56 -2.23 -1.61
C TYR A 41 -11.51 -1.53 -0.65
N ASN A 42 -12.60 -1.03 -1.21
CA ASN A 42 -13.59 -0.22 -0.52
C ASN A 42 -15.01 -0.73 -0.85
N GLY A 43 -15.22 -2.04 -0.77
CA GLY A 43 -16.41 -2.72 -1.29
C GLY A 43 -16.40 -2.89 -2.82
N LEU A 44 -15.58 -2.11 -3.52
CA LEU A 44 -15.22 -2.27 -4.92
C LEU A 44 -13.69 -2.28 -5.06
N SER A 45 -13.18 -2.97 -6.07
CA SER A 45 -11.76 -2.93 -6.42
C SER A 45 -11.43 -1.56 -7.02
N GLY A 46 -10.56 -0.81 -6.35
CA GLY A 46 -10.09 0.49 -6.82
C GLY A 46 -9.07 0.38 -7.96
N PRO A 47 -8.57 1.53 -8.46
CA PRO A 47 -7.46 1.54 -9.41
C PRO A 47 -6.21 0.93 -8.78
N CYS A 48 -5.42 0.25 -9.60
CA CYS A 48 -4.16 -0.33 -9.18
C CYS A 48 -3.04 0.70 -9.13
N SER A 49 -2.13 0.52 -8.19
CA SER A 49 -0.93 1.32 -8.03
C SER A 49 0.02 1.09 -9.20
N ASN A 50 1.11 1.88 -9.21
CA ASN A 50 2.25 1.55 -10.05
C ASN A 50 2.77 0.15 -9.73
N GLU A 51 3.16 -0.57 -10.78
CA GLU A 51 3.79 -1.86 -10.67
C GLU A 51 5.23 -1.68 -10.17
N VAL A 52 5.61 -2.51 -9.19
CA VAL A 52 6.95 -2.55 -8.64
C VAL A 52 7.60 -3.87 -8.98
N LEU A 53 8.78 -3.80 -9.61
CA LEU A 53 9.62 -4.96 -9.83
C LEU A 53 10.45 -5.24 -8.58
N THR A 54 10.33 -6.45 -8.04
CA THR A 54 11.14 -6.95 -6.92
C THR A 54 11.76 -8.29 -7.26
N VAL A 55 13.04 -8.45 -6.90
CA VAL A 55 13.73 -9.75 -6.99
C VAL A 55 13.62 -10.42 -5.62
N THR A 56 13.04 -11.60 -5.61
CA THR A 56 12.85 -12.37 -4.38
C THR A 56 14.18 -12.89 -3.83
N PRO A 57 14.38 -12.88 -2.50
CA PRO A 57 15.54 -13.51 -1.88
C PRO A 57 15.46 -15.05 -2.00
N LEU A 58 16.54 -15.74 -1.63
CA LEU A 58 16.61 -17.20 -1.56
C LEU A 58 15.52 -17.85 -0.69
N SER A 59 14.95 -17.08 0.24
CA SER A 59 13.84 -17.52 1.09
C SER A 59 12.49 -17.57 0.38
N GLY A 60 12.35 -16.97 -0.82
CA GLY A 60 11.07 -16.89 -1.52
C GLY A 60 10.04 -15.97 -0.82
N VAL A 61 10.53 -14.92 -0.14
CA VAL A 61 9.69 -14.00 0.65
C VAL A 61 9.93 -12.56 0.21
N ALA A 62 8.86 -11.84 -0.16
CA ALA A 62 8.90 -10.44 -0.52
C ALA A 62 8.16 -9.58 0.51
N SER A 63 8.81 -8.55 1.04
CA SER A 63 8.21 -7.54 1.91
C SER A 63 7.81 -6.33 1.08
N LEU A 64 6.52 -6.02 1.06
CA LEU A 64 5.96 -4.88 0.34
C LEU A 64 5.54 -3.81 1.35
N ALA A 65 5.72 -2.54 0.94
CA ALA A 65 5.25 -1.39 1.69
C ALA A 65 4.61 -0.39 0.72
N TRP A 66 3.47 0.16 1.09
CA TRP A 66 2.77 1.17 0.32
C TRP A 66 2.16 2.24 1.22
N GLY A 67 1.89 3.41 0.65
CA GLY A 67 1.14 4.46 1.33
C GLY A 67 -0.29 3.99 1.58
N SER A 68 -0.72 4.01 2.84
CA SER A 68 -2.13 3.79 3.14
C SER A 68 -2.95 4.98 2.63
N VAL A 69 -4.16 4.66 2.20
CA VAL A 69 -5.14 5.65 1.74
C VAL A 69 -5.88 6.14 2.98
N GLN A 70 -5.96 7.47 3.18
CA GLN A 70 -6.64 8.07 4.35
C GLN A 70 -8.18 7.99 4.30
N ASP A 71 -8.73 7.29 3.31
CA ASP A 71 -10.14 7.08 3.16
C ASP A 71 -10.65 6.03 4.16
N PRO A 72 -11.59 6.38 5.06
CA PRO A 72 -12.13 5.47 6.07
C PRO A 72 -12.99 4.35 5.46
N THR A 73 -13.28 4.48 4.18
CA THR A 73 -14.07 3.55 3.40
C THR A 73 -13.21 2.35 2.97
N VAL A 74 -11.89 2.55 2.77
CA VAL A 74 -10.94 1.48 2.44
C VAL A 74 -10.84 0.47 3.58
N SER A 75 -11.36 -0.73 3.32
CA SER A 75 -11.44 -1.83 4.29
C SER A 75 -10.28 -2.83 4.13
N ALA A 76 -9.68 -2.90 2.95
CA ALA A 76 -8.59 -3.82 2.64
C ALA A 76 -7.72 -3.31 1.48
N TYR A 77 -6.61 -3.99 1.23
CA TYR A 77 -5.77 -3.85 0.06
C TYR A 77 -5.61 -5.22 -0.61
N ASP A 78 -5.85 -5.29 -1.91
CA ASP A 78 -5.55 -6.46 -2.73
C ASP A 78 -4.19 -6.25 -3.41
N ILE A 79 -3.24 -7.13 -3.08
CA ILE A 79 -1.90 -7.19 -3.65
C ILE A 79 -1.95 -8.22 -4.77
N HIS A 80 -1.63 -7.80 -5.98
CA HIS A 80 -1.59 -8.64 -7.17
C HIS A 80 -0.16 -8.84 -7.61
N TYR A 81 0.23 -10.06 -7.94
CA TYR A 81 1.62 -10.36 -8.28
C TYR A 81 1.83 -11.51 -9.24
N GLY A 82 2.91 -11.41 -10.02
CA GLY A 82 3.26 -12.43 -11.00
C GLY A 82 4.66 -12.29 -11.57
N LYS A 83 5.08 -13.31 -12.34
CA LYS A 83 6.39 -13.33 -13.03
C LYS A 83 6.40 -12.49 -14.31
N GLN A 84 5.22 -12.04 -14.75
CA GLN A 84 5.02 -11.23 -15.95
C GLN A 84 4.29 -9.95 -15.57
N PRO A 85 4.54 -8.84 -16.29
CA PRO A 85 3.77 -7.63 -16.12
C PRO A 85 2.31 -7.87 -16.57
N SER A 86 1.38 -7.13 -15.99
CA SER A 86 -0.08 -7.27 -16.19
C SER A 86 -0.60 -7.02 -17.61
N GLY A 87 0.29 -6.78 -18.58
CA GLY A 87 -0.04 -6.69 -19.99
C GLY A 87 -0.52 -5.30 -20.46
N GLY A 88 -0.74 -4.34 -19.56
CA GLY A 88 -1.17 -2.99 -19.91
C GLY A 88 -1.06 -1.97 -18.75
N PRO A 89 -1.02 -0.66 -19.05
CA PRO A 89 -0.97 0.37 -18.03
C PRO A 89 -2.29 0.46 -17.26
N GLY A 90 -2.25 0.24 -15.94
CA GLY A 90 -3.41 0.36 -15.05
C GLY A 90 -4.19 -0.94 -14.81
N ASP A 91 -3.83 -2.01 -15.52
CA ASP A 91 -4.34 -3.35 -15.26
C ASP A 91 -3.53 -4.02 -14.16
N CYS A 92 -4.22 -4.79 -13.32
CA CYS A 92 -3.63 -5.65 -12.30
C CYS A 92 -4.10 -7.08 -12.50
N ILE A 93 -4.07 -7.50 -13.77
CA ILE A 93 -4.35 -8.87 -14.17
C ILE A 93 -3.09 -9.69 -13.91
N TYR A 94 -2.96 -10.15 -12.66
CA TYR A 94 -1.91 -11.08 -12.28
C TYR A 94 -2.53 -12.46 -11.99
N PRO A 95 -1.75 -13.54 -12.17
CA PRO A 95 -2.23 -14.88 -11.90
C PRO A 95 -2.46 -15.11 -10.40
N ASP A 96 -1.78 -14.37 -9.54
CA ASP A 96 -1.87 -14.49 -8.10
C ASP A 96 -2.25 -13.16 -7.45
N SER A 97 -3.02 -13.26 -6.36
CA SER A 97 -3.41 -12.12 -5.55
C SER A 97 -3.62 -12.52 -4.10
N MET A 98 -3.30 -11.61 -3.18
CA MET A 98 -3.55 -11.76 -1.75
C MET A 98 -4.22 -10.50 -1.20
N ARG A 99 -5.13 -10.67 -0.25
CA ARG A 99 -5.81 -9.56 0.42
C ARG A 99 -5.26 -9.35 1.82
N VAL A 100 -4.97 -8.10 2.15
CA VAL A 100 -4.62 -7.67 3.52
C VAL A 100 -5.62 -6.64 4.01
N LEU A 101 -5.98 -6.71 5.28
CA LEU A 101 -6.89 -5.74 5.88
C LEU A 101 -6.18 -4.39 6.04
N SER A 102 -6.91 -3.29 5.82
CA SER A 102 -6.36 -1.98 6.12
C SER A 102 -6.08 -1.90 7.63
N PRO A 103 -4.97 -1.26 8.05
CA PRO A 103 -4.67 -1.12 9.48
C PRO A 103 -5.81 -0.34 10.13
N SER A 104 -6.60 -1.04 10.95
CA SER A 104 -7.72 -0.43 11.65
C SER A 104 -7.15 0.59 12.63
N ARG A 105 -7.58 1.86 12.53
CA ARG A 105 -7.23 2.86 13.52
C ARG A 105 -7.97 2.49 14.80
N SER A 106 -7.26 1.91 15.77
CA SER A 106 -7.80 1.47 17.05
C SER A 106 -8.02 2.63 18.01
#